data_AF-A0A366C132-F1
#
_entry.id   AF-A0A366C132-F1
#
_cell.length_a   1.000
_cell.length_b   1.000
_cell.length_c   1.000
_cell.angle_alpha   90.00
_cell.angle_beta   90.00
_cell.angle_gamma   90.00
#
_symmetry.space_group_name_H-M   'P 1'
#
loop_
_entity.id
_entity.type
_entity.pdbx_description
1 polymer ?
#
loop_
_entity_poly.entity_id
_entity_poly.type
_entity_poly.pdbx_seq_one_letter_code
_entity_poly.pdbx_strand_id
1 'polypeptide(L)'
;MDYTGPGQAPHAEPGPGRGGMALLIGFDRVDQPEIGMPFASARVERLPYGLVQAALSSVQSVDMVVSPLLTEQFDAMDLATQLELGGYRGLYVVVTPVVPNPEIIRREIAALCPGITVQLIPRARH
;
A
#
# COMPACT_ATOMS: atom_id res chain seq x y z
N MET A 1 11.96 18.19 56.22
CA MET A 1 12.64 17.26 55.31
C MET A 1 11.64 16.16 55.03
N ASP A 2 10.92 16.27 53.92
CA ASP A 2 9.99 15.25 53.44
C ASP A 2 10.38 14.96 51.99
N TYR A 3 10.89 13.75 51.77
CA TYR A 3 11.21 13.23 50.45
C TYR A 3 9.93 12.67 49.84
N THR A 4 9.20 13.47 49.07
CA THR A 4 8.18 12.97 48.13
C THR A 4 8.76 13.02 46.73
N GLY A 5 9.26 11.87 46.27
CA GLY A 5 9.62 11.70 44.87
C GLY A 5 8.36 11.52 44.01
N PRO A 6 8.24 12.22 42.88
CA PRO A 6 7.60 11.67 41.70
C PRO A 6 8.69 10.92 40.92
N GLY A 7 8.71 9.60 40.84
CA GLY A 7 7.55 8.77 40.56
C GLY A 7 7.15 8.96 39.11
N GLN A 8 7.92 8.33 38.23
CA GLN A 8 7.54 7.96 36.87
C GLN A 8 7.49 9.09 35.83
N ALA A 9 8.49 9.05 34.94
CA ALA A 9 8.37 9.61 33.61
C ALA A 9 7.10 9.07 32.94
N PRO A 10 6.25 9.89 32.31
CA PRO A 10 5.79 9.47 31.01
C PRO A 10 7.03 9.49 30.14
N HIS A 11 7.56 8.29 29.90
CA HIS A 11 8.21 7.96 28.65
C HIS A 11 7.46 8.76 27.59
N ALA A 12 8.04 9.85 27.09
CA ALA A 12 7.65 10.33 25.78
C ALA A 12 8.10 9.16 24.91
N GLU A 13 7.21 8.23 24.64
CA GLU A 13 7.42 7.19 23.65
C GLU A 13 7.30 7.90 22.30
N PRO A 14 8.37 8.22 21.58
CA PRO A 14 8.26 8.25 20.13
C PRO A 14 8.19 6.78 19.71
N GLY A 15 7.04 6.15 19.94
CA GLY A 15 6.68 4.94 19.24
C GLY A 15 5.66 5.29 18.16
N PRO A 16 6.00 6.00 17.06
CA PRO A 16 5.21 5.83 15.86
C PRO A 16 5.47 4.38 15.46
N GLY A 17 4.63 3.46 15.96
CA GLY A 17 4.73 2.05 15.67
C GLY A 17 4.90 1.92 14.17
N ARG A 18 6.09 1.47 13.72
CA ARG A 18 6.60 1.51 12.34
C ARG A 18 5.50 1.95 11.37
N GLY A 19 5.32 3.27 11.24
CA GLY A 19 4.22 3.83 10.49
C GLY A 19 4.45 3.46 9.03
N GLY A 20 3.86 2.36 8.59
CA GLY A 20 4.00 1.89 7.21
C GLY A 20 3.54 3.00 6.27
N MET A 21 4.21 3.14 5.14
CA MET A 21 3.75 4.01 4.06
C MET A 21 2.98 3.15 3.06
N ALA A 22 1.76 3.56 2.75
CA ALA A 22 0.92 3.00 1.70
C ALA A 22 0.86 3.96 0.52
N LEU A 23 1.29 3.52 -0.66
CA LEU A 23 1.19 4.30 -1.89
C LEU A 23 -0.05 3.90 -2.66
N LEU A 24 -0.91 4.87 -2.97
CA LEU A 24 -2.11 4.69 -3.77
C LEU A 24 -1.84 5.22 -5.17
N ILE A 25 -1.80 4.32 -6.14
CA ILE A 25 -1.47 4.64 -7.52
C ILE A 25 -2.74 4.60 -8.35
N GLY A 26 -3.06 5.69 -9.04
CA GLY A 26 -4.17 5.73 -10.01
C GLY A 26 -5.59 5.68 -9.44
N PHE A 27 -5.76 5.87 -8.12
CA PHE A 27 -7.09 6.04 -7.54
C PHE A 27 -7.65 7.44 -7.77
N ASP A 28 -8.87 7.52 -8.30
CA ASP A 28 -9.66 8.75 -8.26
C ASP A 28 -10.17 9.02 -6.83
N ARG A 29 -10.37 10.29 -6.45
CA ARG A 29 -10.75 10.70 -5.08
C ARG A 29 -12.01 10.00 -4.55
N VAL A 30 -12.88 9.51 -5.44
CA VAL A 30 -14.15 8.86 -5.11
C VAL A 30 -13.97 7.39 -4.70
N ASP A 31 -12.85 6.75 -5.07
CA ASP A 31 -12.56 5.38 -4.65
C ASP A 31 -11.68 5.41 -3.40
N GLN A 32 -12.36 5.55 -2.27
CA GLN A 32 -11.70 5.55 -1.00
C GLN A 32 -11.74 4.12 -0.43
N PRO A 33 -10.59 3.42 -0.35
CA PRO A 33 -10.49 2.12 0.31
C PRO A 33 -10.58 2.28 1.84
N GLU A 34 -11.69 2.83 2.31
CA GLU A 34 -11.75 3.48 3.64
C GLU A 34 -12.21 2.58 4.78
N ILE A 35 -12.58 1.31 4.55
CA ILE A 35 -13.13 0.49 5.63
C ILE A 35 -12.52 -0.92 5.62
N GLY A 36 -11.65 -1.18 6.60
CA GLY A 36 -11.15 -2.53 6.90
C GLY A 36 -9.80 -2.94 6.27
N MET A 37 -9.08 -2.01 5.63
CA MET A 37 -7.77 -2.32 5.04
C MET A 37 -6.64 -2.28 6.09
N PRO A 38 -5.58 -3.11 5.94
CA PRO A 38 -4.49 -3.22 6.91
C PRO A 38 -3.68 -1.93 7.15
N PHE A 39 -3.92 -0.87 6.38
CA PHE A 39 -3.21 0.42 6.44
C PHE A 39 -4.01 1.55 7.13
N ALA A 40 -5.09 1.26 7.86
CA ALA A 40 -5.89 2.29 8.55
C ALA A 40 -5.07 3.19 9.52
N SER A 41 -3.88 2.74 9.95
CA SER A 41 -2.93 3.51 10.77
C SER A 41 -1.65 3.94 10.02
N ALA A 42 -1.53 3.63 8.73
CA ALA A 42 -0.36 3.93 7.90
C ALA A 42 -0.49 5.29 7.19
N ARG A 43 0.64 5.88 6.82
CA ARG A 43 0.64 7.10 5.99
C ARG A 43 0.28 6.75 4.56
N VAL A 44 -0.81 7.33 4.08
CA VAL A 44 -1.35 7.10 2.74
C VAL A 44 -0.92 8.24 1.82
N GLU A 45 -0.17 7.96 0.77
CA GLU A 45 0.22 8.94 -0.24
C GLU A 45 -0.33 8.54 -1.60
N ARG A 46 -0.96 9.50 -2.29
CA ARG A 46 -1.53 9.28 -3.62
C ARG A 46 -0.63 9.92 -4.67
N LEU A 47 -0.32 9.18 -5.71
CA LEU A 47 0.50 9.68 -6.81
C LEU A 47 0.09 9.05 -8.15
N PRO A 48 0.35 9.74 -9.27
CA PRO A 48 0.15 9.18 -10.60
C PRO A 48 1.18 8.09 -10.90
N TYR A 49 0.81 7.17 -11.80
CA TYR A 49 1.66 6.08 -12.26
C TYR A 49 3.07 6.52 -12.70
N GLY A 50 3.17 7.64 -13.43
CA GLY A 50 4.45 8.15 -13.92
C GLY A 50 5.44 8.59 -12.84
N LEU A 51 5.00 8.74 -11.58
CA LEU A 51 5.86 9.11 -10.45
C LEU A 51 6.21 7.94 -9.52
N VAL A 52 5.75 6.71 -9.82
CA VAL A 52 5.98 5.52 -8.99
C VAL A 52 7.47 5.29 -8.74
N GLN A 53 8.29 5.30 -9.78
CA GLN A 53 9.74 5.09 -9.65
C GLN A 53 10.42 6.14 -8.78
N ALA A 54 10.02 7.40 -8.95
CA ALA A 54 10.55 8.51 -8.16
C ALA A 54 10.16 8.37 -6.68
N ALA A 55 8.91 7.99 -6.40
CA ALA A 55 8.44 7.75 -5.05
C ALA A 55 9.13 6.55 -4.39
N LEU A 56 9.28 5.43 -5.09
CA LEU A 56 10.03 4.27 -4.59
C LEU A 56 11.49 4.61 -4.27
N SER A 57 12.11 5.47 -5.08
CA SER A 57 13.49 5.92 -4.86
C SER A 57 13.60 6.94 -3.71
N SER A 58 12.57 7.75 -3.49
CA SER A 58 12.57 8.80 -2.47
C SER A 58 12.06 8.32 -1.10
N VAL A 59 11.19 7.32 -1.07
CA VAL A 59 10.54 6.81 0.14
C VAL A 59 11.25 5.54 0.58
N GLN A 60 12.00 5.65 1.69
CA GLN A 60 12.85 4.57 2.20
C GLN A 60 12.10 3.36 2.76
N SER A 61 10.77 3.45 2.98
CA SER A 61 9.97 2.36 3.55
C SER A 61 8.52 2.42 3.09
N VAL A 62 8.31 2.02 1.83
CA VAL A 62 6.97 1.67 1.34
C VAL A 62 6.66 0.25 1.81
N ASP A 63 5.65 0.11 2.65
CA ASP A 63 5.20 -1.19 3.16
C ASP A 63 4.20 -1.81 2.19
N MET A 64 3.41 -0.95 1.55
CA MET A 64 2.30 -1.34 0.71
C MET A 64 2.11 -0.40 -0.49
N VAL A 65 1.75 -0.98 -1.62
CA VAL A 65 1.28 -0.27 -2.79
C VAL A 65 -0.11 -0.78 -3.10
N VAL A 66 -1.04 0.12 -3.35
CA VAL A 66 -2.41 -0.17 -3.71
C VAL A 66 -2.67 0.43 -5.08
N SER A 67 -3.35 -0.30 -5.95
CA SER A 67 -3.83 0.21 -7.23
C SER A 67 -5.14 -0.47 -7.65
N PRO A 68 -5.93 0.14 -8.53
CA PRO A 68 -7.02 -0.55 -9.20
C PRO A 68 -6.49 -1.55 -10.24
N LEU A 69 -7.29 -2.58 -10.55
CA LEU A 69 -6.95 -3.61 -11.53
C LEU A 69 -6.65 -3.01 -12.91
N LEU A 70 -7.44 -2.03 -13.32
CA LEU A 70 -7.36 -1.39 -14.62
C LEU A 70 -7.73 0.09 -14.47
N THR A 71 -6.92 0.96 -15.05
CA THR A 71 -7.21 2.39 -15.24
C THR A 71 -7.15 2.73 -16.72
N GLU A 72 -7.50 3.97 -17.07
CA GLU A 72 -7.28 4.48 -18.44
C GLU A 72 -5.79 4.65 -18.78
N GLN A 73 -4.90 4.70 -17.78
CA GLN A 73 -3.48 5.01 -17.96
C GLN A 73 -2.57 3.79 -17.86
N PHE A 74 -2.91 2.82 -17.01
CA PHE A 74 -2.13 1.62 -16.71
C PHE A 74 -3.03 0.49 -16.18
N ASP A 75 -2.54 -0.74 -16.23
CA ASP A 75 -3.16 -1.90 -15.58
C ASP A 75 -2.27 -2.46 -14.46
N ALA A 76 -2.85 -3.34 -13.64
CA ALA A 76 -2.14 -3.85 -12.46
C ALA A 76 -0.87 -4.65 -12.77
N MET A 77 -0.75 -5.28 -13.96
CA MET A 77 0.45 -6.01 -14.37
C MET A 77 1.56 -5.03 -14.78
N ASP A 78 1.20 -3.97 -15.49
CA ASP A 78 2.13 -2.91 -15.86
C ASP A 78 2.70 -2.22 -14.60
N LEU A 79 1.84 -1.89 -13.62
CA LEU A 79 2.32 -1.37 -12.33
C LEU A 79 3.16 -2.39 -11.56
N ALA A 80 2.76 -3.68 -11.51
CA ALA A 80 3.57 -4.70 -10.84
C ALA A 80 4.98 -4.79 -11.41
N THR A 81 5.10 -4.70 -12.74
CA THR A 81 6.38 -4.68 -13.44
C THR A 81 7.19 -3.45 -13.06
N GLN A 82 6.57 -2.26 -12.97
CA GLN A 82 7.25 -1.06 -12.47
C GLN A 82 7.74 -1.23 -11.04
N LEU A 83 6.91 -1.80 -10.16
CA LEU A 83 7.30 -2.05 -8.77
C LEU A 83 8.52 -2.99 -8.72
N GLU A 84 8.52 -4.06 -9.51
CA GLU A 84 9.65 -5.00 -9.56
C GLU A 84 10.93 -4.31 -10.09
N LEU A 85 10.82 -3.53 -11.17
CA LEU A 85 11.93 -2.76 -11.72
C LEU A 85 12.49 -1.75 -10.72
N GLY A 86 11.64 -1.17 -9.88
CA GLY A 86 12.02 -0.29 -8.77
C GLY A 86 12.60 -1.03 -7.57
N GLY A 87 12.69 -2.36 -7.62
CA GLY A 87 13.19 -3.20 -6.52
C GLY A 87 12.22 -3.32 -5.35
N TYR A 88 10.95 -2.93 -5.52
CA TYR A 88 9.93 -3.07 -4.50
C TYR A 88 9.64 -4.55 -4.24
N ARG A 89 9.53 -4.91 -2.96
CA ARG A 89 9.23 -6.28 -2.50
C ARG A 89 8.18 -6.34 -1.39
N GLY A 90 7.48 -5.23 -1.18
CA GLY A 90 6.44 -5.15 -0.16
C GLY A 90 5.12 -5.78 -0.63
N LEU A 91 4.04 -5.37 0.02
CA LEU A 91 2.69 -5.82 -0.32
C LEU A 91 2.13 -5.00 -1.49
N TYR A 92 1.67 -5.66 -2.54
CA TYR A 92 0.95 -5.04 -3.65
C TYR A 92 -0.52 -5.47 -3.63
N VAL A 93 -1.41 -4.52 -3.41
CA VAL A 93 -2.85 -4.73 -3.28
C VAL A 93 -3.56 -4.21 -4.52
N VAL A 94 -4.22 -5.10 -5.23
CA VAL A 94 -4.98 -4.77 -6.43
C VAL A 94 -6.47 -4.76 -6.10
N VAL A 95 -7.08 -3.59 -6.20
CA VAL A 95 -8.53 -3.42 -6.06
C VAL A 95 -9.18 -3.81 -7.38
N THR A 96 -9.84 -4.96 -7.37
CA THR A 96 -10.48 -5.51 -8.58
C THR A 96 -11.98 -5.23 -8.57
N PRO A 97 -12.59 -4.86 -9.72
CA PRO A 97 -14.04 -4.91 -9.84
C PRO A 97 -14.54 -6.36 -9.69
N VAL A 98 -15.86 -6.57 -9.63
CA VAL A 98 -16.40 -7.93 -9.59
C VAL A 98 -16.10 -8.63 -10.91
N VAL A 99 -15.13 -9.53 -10.86
CA VAL A 99 -14.67 -10.36 -11.98
C VAL A 99 -15.01 -11.83 -11.70
N PRO A 100 -15.29 -12.63 -12.74
CA PRO A 100 -15.72 -14.01 -12.57
C PRO A 100 -14.65 -14.91 -11.91
N ASN A 101 -13.36 -14.64 -12.15
CA ASN A 101 -12.24 -15.45 -11.62
C ASN A 101 -11.05 -14.56 -11.20
N PRO A 102 -11.09 -13.93 -10.01
CA PRO A 102 -10.00 -13.06 -9.54
C PRO A 102 -8.69 -13.83 -9.30
N GLU A 103 -8.76 -15.11 -8.95
CA GLU A 103 -7.57 -15.94 -8.69
C GLU A 103 -6.68 -16.11 -9.93
N ILE A 104 -7.24 -16.12 -11.14
CA ILE A 104 -6.46 -16.19 -12.38
C ILE A 104 -5.57 -14.95 -12.49
N ILE A 105 -6.18 -13.77 -12.33
CA ILE A 105 -5.49 -12.49 -12.40
C ILE A 105 -4.40 -12.40 -11.34
N ARG A 106 -4.70 -12.80 -10.09
CA ARG A 106 -3.71 -12.84 -9.01
C ARG A 106 -2.50 -13.70 -9.38
N ARG A 107 -2.73 -14.88 -9.96
CA ARG A 107 -1.66 -15.81 -10.36
C ARG A 107 -0.81 -15.25 -11.49
N GLU A 108 -1.41 -14.60 -12.47
CA GLU A 108 -0.67 -13.94 -13.56
C GLU A 108 0.25 -12.85 -13.02
N ILE A 109 -0.27 -11.95 -12.17
CA ILE A 109 0.54 -10.87 -11.58
C ILE A 109 1.64 -11.43 -10.68
N ALA A 110 1.33 -12.43 -9.85
CA ALA A 110 2.33 -13.07 -8.98
C ALA A 110 3.39 -13.87 -9.77
N ALA A 111 3.04 -14.42 -10.93
CA ALA A 111 3.98 -15.11 -11.80
C ALA A 111 4.90 -14.13 -12.54
N LEU A 112 4.39 -12.94 -12.91
CA LEU A 112 5.19 -11.86 -13.48
C LEU A 112 6.18 -11.30 -12.46
N CYS A 113 5.76 -11.16 -11.20
CA CYS A 113 6.57 -10.53 -10.16
C CYS A 113 6.67 -11.39 -8.89
N PRO A 114 7.50 -12.45 -8.88
CA PRO A 114 7.61 -13.38 -7.75
C PRO A 114 8.24 -12.74 -6.49
N GLY A 115 8.92 -11.60 -6.64
CA GLY A 115 9.50 -10.84 -5.54
C GLY A 115 8.52 -9.97 -4.76
N ILE A 116 7.27 -9.85 -5.23
CA ILE A 116 6.25 -8.97 -4.67
C ILE A 116 5.09 -9.81 -4.13
N THR A 117 4.61 -9.47 -2.93
CA THR A 117 3.42 -10.14 -2.39
C THR A 117 2.18 -9.54 -3.00
N VAL A 118 1.46 -10.27 -3.85
CA VAL A 118 0.25 -9.75 -4.52
C VAL A 118 -1.02 -10.20 -3.79
N GLN A 119 -1.88 -9.26 -3.43
CA GLN A 119 -3.22 -9.49 -2.90
C GLN A 119 -4.27 -8.83 -3.79
N LEU A 120 -5.37 -9.53 -4.05
CA LEU A 120 -6.52 -8.94 -4.74
C LEU A 120 -7.64 -8.72 -3.73
N ILE A 121 -8.18 -7.50 -3.72
CA ILE A 121 -9.33 -7.14 -2.89
C ILE A 121 -10.47 -6.76 -3.83
N PRO A 122 -11.65 -7.42 -3.71
CA PRO A 122 -12.82 -7.00 -4.47
C PRO A 122 -13.28 -5.63 -4.00
N ARG A 123 -13.60 -4.74 -4.95
CA ARG A 123 -14.27 -3.47 -4.65
C ARG A 123 -15.64 -3.78 -4.03
N ALA A 124 -15.85 -3.39 -2.78
CA ALA A 124 -17.15 -3.49 -2.14
C ALA A 124 -18.15 -2.63 -2.94
N ARG A 125 -19.26 -3.23 -3.35
CA ARG A 125 -20.35 -2.50 -4.01
C ARG A 125 -21.05 -1.67 -2.93
N HIS A 126 -21.10 -0.35 -3.09
CA HIS A 126 -21.99 0.52 -2.32
C HIS A 126 -23.39 0.51 -2.96
#